data_AF-A0A1H7UAD9-F1
#
_entry.id   AF-A0A1H7UAD9-F1
#
_cell.length_a   1.000
_cell.length_b   1.000
_cell.length_c   1.000
_cell.angle_alpha   90.00
_cell.angle_beta   90.00
_cell.angle_gamma   90.00
#
_symmetry.space_group_name_H-M   'P 1'
#
loop_
_entity.id
_entity.type
_entity.pdbx_description
1 polymer ?
#
loop_
_entity_poly.entity_id
_entity_poly.type
_entity_poly.pdbx_seq_one_letter_code
_entity_poly.pdbx_strand_id
1 'polypeptide(L)' 'MPDSTDVWVTSFGDVVTRQDLTRVWCGECFGTGCVLGESSTGQVIALLCGECDGLGWFPDLPERPQGS' A
#
# COMPACT_ATOMS: atom_id res chain seq x y z
N MET A 1 27.43 -10.37 -41.01
CA MET A 1 26.24 -9.98 -40.23
C MET A 1 25.74 -11.24 -39.54
N PRO A 2 25.79 -11.34 -38.21
CA PRO A 2 25.19 -12.48 -37.51
C PRO A 2 23.67 -12.35 -37.43
N ASP A 3 22.99 -13.47 -37.63
CA ASP A 3 21.55 -13.66 -37.55
C ASP A 3 20.99 -13.27 -36.17
N SER A 4 19.83 -12.63 -36.18
CA SER A 4 19.12 -12.13 -35.00
C SER A 4 18.74 -13.26 -34.06
N THR A 5 19.16 -13.15 -32.80
CA THR A 5 18.75 -14.05 -31.73
C THR A 5 17.30 -13.76 -31.34
N ASP A 6 16.43 -14.77 -31.40
CA ASP A 6 15.05 -14.66 -30.92
C ASP A 6 15.03 -14.56 -29.39
N VAL A 7 14.55 -13.43 -28.88
CA VAL A 7 14.33 -13.17 -27.46
C VAL A 7 12.87 -13.48 -27.13
N TRP A 8 12.63 -14.54 -26.37
CA TRP A 8 11.29 -14.89 -25.86
C TRP A 8 11.13 -14.37 -24.44
N VAL A 9 10.29 -13.36 -24.25
CA VAL A 9 9.89 -12.88 -22.92
C VAL A 9 8.73 -13.76 -22.44
N THR A 10 8.98 -14.68 -21.52
CA THR A 10 7.90 -15.36 -20.81
C THR A 10 7.44 -14.47 -19.68
N SER A 11 6.36 -13.74 -19.92
CA SER A 11 5.62 -13.04 -18.89
C SER A 11 5.11 -14.06 -17.87
N PHE A 12 5.78 -14.18 -16.72
CA PHE A 12 5.10 -14.65 -15.52
C PHE A 12 4.16 -13.51 -15.12
N GLY A 13 2.92 -13.59 -15.61
CA GLY A 13 1.82 -12.83 -15.03
C GLY A 13 1.65 -13.34 -13.60
N ASP A 14 2.33 -12.68 -12.67
CA ASP A 14 2.23 -12.93 -11.24
C ASP A 14 0.76 -13.05 -10.89
N VAL A 15 0.39 -14.24 -10.43
CA VAL A 15 -0.89 -14.46 -9.77
C VAL A 15 -0.85 -13.58 -8.53
N VAL A 16 -1.49 -12.41 -8.62
CA VAL A 16 -1.86 -11.64 -7.44
C VAL A 16 -2.81 -12.53 -6.67
N THR A 17 -2.25 -13.31 -5.73
CA THR A 17 -3.01 -14.12 -4.80
C THR A 17 -3.89 -13.15 -4.04
N ARG A 18 -5.18 -13.14 -4.40
CA ARG A 18 -6.33 -12.51 -3.73
C ARG A 18 -5.93 -12.00 -2.35
N GLN A 19 -5.43 -10.76 -2.29
CA GLN A 19 -4.95 -10.18 -1.04
C GLN A 19 -6.14 -10.09 -0.09
N ASP A 20 -5.92 -10.48 1.16
CA ASP A 20 -6.84 -10.36 2.28
C ASP A 20 -7.55 -8.99 2.25
N LEU A 21 -8.77 -8.96 1.72
CA LEU A 21 -9.64 -7.78 1.66
C LEU A 21 -10.21 -7.41 3.04
N THR A 22 -9.75 -8.05 4.11
CA THR A 22 -10.13 -7.73 5.49
C THR A 22 -9.40 -6.53 6.06
N ARG A 23 -8.40 -5.98 5.35
CA ARG A 23 -7.68 -4.78 5.80
C ARG A 23 -8.53 -3.53 5.56
N VAL A 24 -8.89 -2.85 6.63
CA VAL A 24 -9.49 -1.52 6.55
C VAL A 24 -8.37 -0.51 6.40
N TRP A 25 -8.34 0.15 5.24
CA TRP A 25 -7.38 1.20 4.93
C TRP A 25 -7.64 2.44 5.78
N CYS A 26 -6.57 3.06 6.26
CA CYS A 26 -6.65 4.31 6.99
C CYS A 26 -7.02 5.45 6.03
N GLY A 27 -8.13 6.13 6.34
CA GLY A 27 -8.67 7.21 5.52
C GLY A 27 -7.82 8.47 5.56
N GLU A 28 -7.16 8.74 6.69
CA GLU A 28 -6.31 9.92 6.87
C GLU A 28 -5.10 9.93 5.93
N CYS A 29 -4.43 8.78 5.79
CA CYS A 29 -3.24 8.66 4.94
C CYS A 29 -3.50 7.96 3.59
N PHE A 30 -4.77 7.68 3.25
CA PHE A 30 -5.16 6.99 2.02
C PHE A 30 -4.37 5.69 1.76
N GLY A 31 -4.12 4.91 2.81
CA GLY A 31 -3.37 3.66 2.68
C GLY A 31 -1.84 3.75 2.63
N THR A 32 -1.26 4.95 2.61
CA THR A 32 0.20 5.12 2.48
C THR A 32 0.97 4.95 3.77
N GLY A 33 0.30 5.08 4.92
CA GLY A 33 0.94 5.10 6.25
C GLY A 33 1.61 6.44 6.59
N CYS A 34 1.56 7.44 5.71
CA CYS A 34 2.18 8.75 5.95
C CYS A 34 1.26 9.90 5.55
N VAL A 35 1.45 11.05 6.19
CA VAL A 35 0.85 12.33 5.81
C VAL A 35 1.94 13.34 5.49
N LEU A 36 1.66 14.26 4.57
CA LEU A 36 2.61 15.32 4.24
C LEU A 36 2.47 16.46 5.24
N GLY A 37 3.60 16.92 5.78
CA GLY A 37 3.70 18.09 6.64
C GLY A 37 4.76 19.05 6.15
N GLU A 38 4.78 20.25 6.74
CA GLU A 38 5.82 21.24 6.48
C GLU A 38 6.68 21.39 7.74
N SER A 39 8.00 21.30 7.57
CA SER A 39 8.97 21.56 8.64
C SER A 39 9.12 23.06 8.90
N SER A 40 9.75 23.44 10.02
CA SER A 40 10.03 24.85 10.35
C SER A 40 10.95 25.55 9.35
N THR A 41 11.59 24.82 8.44
CA THR A 41 12.45 25.35 7.37
C THR A 41 11.74 25.43 6.02
N GLY A 42 10.43 25.13 5.96
CA GLY A 42 9.64 25.15 4.73
C GLY A 42 9.84 23.92 3.83
N GLN A 43 10.49 22.87 4.34
CA GLN A 43 10.61 21.60 3.61
C GLN A 43 9.37 20.74 3.82
N VAL A 44 8.88 20.16 2.73
CA VAL A 44 7.84 19.12 2.78
C VAL A 44 8.46 17.83 3.30
N ILE A 45 7.91 17.29 4.38
CA ILE A 45 8.33 16.03 4.99
C ILE A 45 7.15 15.06 5.05
N ALA A 46 7.45 13.77 4.90
CA ALA A 46 6.47 12.72 5.19
C ALA A 46 6.54 12.39 6.69
N LEU A 47 5.43 12.53 7.39
CA LEU A 47 5.26 12.16 8.79
C LEU A 47 4.46 10.87 8.86
N LEU A 48 4.79 9.99 9.82
CA LEU A 48 3.99 8.79 10.06
C LEU A 48 2.55 9.17 10.40
N CYS A 49 1.60 8.48 9.78
CA CYS A 49 0.19 8.67 10.06
C CYS A 49 -0.12 8.15 11.46
N GLY A 50 -0.50 9.05 12.37
CA GLY A 50 -0.77 8.72 13.77
C GLY A 50 -2.00 7.83 13.94
N GLU A 51 -3.02 7.98 13.09
CA GLU A 51 -4.25 7.18 13.18
C GLU A 51 -4.01 5.68 12.96
N CYS A 52 -3.02 5.30 12.15
CA CYS A 52 -2.70 3.90 11.85
C CYS A 52 -1.28 3.48 12.24
N ASP A 53 -0.62 4.24 13.13
CA ASP A 53 0.76 4.01 13.56
C ASP A 53 1.74 3.77 12.41
N GLY A 54 1.53 4.47 11.29
CA GLY A 54 2.39 4.37 10.11
C GLY A 54 2.14 3.17 9.18
N LEU A 55 1.14 2.33 9.47
CA LEU A 55 0.90 1.10 8.71
C LEU A 55 0.13 1.32 7.40
N GLY A 56 -0.69 2.37 7.33
CA GLY A 56 -1.60 2.66 6.22
C GLY A 56 -2.94 1.93 6.31
N TRP A 57 -3.08 0.99 7.24
CA TRP A 57 -4.29 0.20 7.46
C TRP A 57 -4.34 -0.21 8.93
N PHE A 58 -5.52 -0.60 9.41
CA PHE A 58 -5.70 -1.05 10.78
C PHE A 58 -5.47 -2.57 10.87
N PRO A 59 -4.48 -3.04 11.62
CA PRO A 59 -4.35 -4.45 11.95
C PRO A 59 -5.53 -4.84 12.83
N ASP A 60 -6.34 -5.78 12.33
CA ASP A 60 -7.46 -6.39 13.05
C ASP A 60 -8.51 -5.39 13.56
N LEU A 61 -9.42 -4.95 12.70
CA LEU A 61 -10.71 -4.52 13.23
C LEU A 61 -11.40 -5.74 13.84
N PRO A 62 -11.94 -5.65 15.07
CA PRO A 62 -12.79 -6.71 15.59
C PRO A 62 -13.88 -6.96 14.56
N GLU A 63 -14.07 -8.23 14.17
CA GLU A 63 -15.12 -8.60 13.22
C GLU A 63 -16.40 -7.90 13.66
N ARG A 64 -16.86 -6.95 12.85
CA ARG A 64 -18.09 -6.23 13.16
C ARG A 64 -19.17 -7.30 13.24
N PRO A 65 -19.91 -7.44 14.37
CA PRO A 65 -20.95 -8.45 14.44
C PRO A 65 -21.87 -8.23 13.25
N GLN A 66 -21.94 -9.22 12.36
CA GLN A 66 -22.92 -9.23 11.29
C GLN A 66 -24.27 -9.29 11.99
N GLY A 67 -24.87 -8.11 12.20
CA GLY A 67 -26.12 -7.95 12.90
C GLY A 67 -27.16 -8.86 12.26
N SER A 68 -27.73 -9.71 13.12
CA SER A 68 -28.77 -10.71 12.87
C SER A 68 -29.98 -10.15 12.14
#